data_AF-A0A841R4F6-F1
#
_entry.id   AF-A0A841R4F6-F1
#
_cell.length_a   1.000
_cell.length_b   1.000
_cell.length_c   1.000
_cell.angle_alpha   90.00
_cell.angle_beta   90.00
_cell.angle_gamma   90.00
#
_symmetry.space_group_name_H-M   'P 1'
#
loop_
_entity.id
_entity.type
_entity.pdbx_description
1 polymer ?
#
loop_
_entity_poly.entity_id
_entity_poly.type
_entity_poly.pdbx_seq_one_letter_code
_entity_poly.pdbx_strand_id
1 'polypeptide(L)'
;MNPKNNANSKPVLFVFLAIMAAMIILSILFRDKIDEFLNRPFLYPHVLFAHILTVTLFFANAVIGILWELRSLASNRKEIILHTYNTVAWLDARFSSPLIILSVISGIILTQIYGDFLHTGWLFLGFSLFVLSGVIWIISDIPGQYKIKKLLAEVDPESDILSEELMDLLKKRLRVSLAGVVPLIFVFILMVYKPDFTLF
;
A
#
# COMPACT_ATOMS: atom_id res chain seq x y z
N MET A 1 11.51 21.23 9.30
CA MET A 1 11.71 20.36 8.11
C MET A 1 11.46 21.23 6.87
N ASN A 2 12.42 21.35 5.95
CA ASN A 2 12.31 22.27 4.80
C ASN A 2 11.21 21.80 3.81
N PRO A 3 10.15 22.59 3.56
CA PRO A 3 9.02 22.20 2.70
C PRO A 3 9.43 21.92 1.24
N LYS A 4 10.60 22.39 0.79
CA LYS A 4 11.14 22.11 -0.55
C LYS A 4 11.56 20.64 -0.79
N ASN A 5 11.74 19.82 0.26
CA ASN A 5 12.16 18.41 0.10
C ASN A 5 11.00 17.41 -0.12
N ASN A 6 9.74 17.86 -0.11
CA ASN A 6 8.55 17.05 -0.42
C ASN A 6 8.25 17.02 -1.95
N ALA A 7 9.12 17.60 -2.77
CA ALA A 7 8.82 17.84 -4.18
C ALA A 7 8.76 16.59 -5.08
N ASN A 8 9.28 15.42 -4.68
CA ASN A 8 9.45 14.29 -5.63
C ASN A 8 9.01 12.91 -5.09
N SER A 9 7.85 12.79 -4.43
CA SER A 9 7.29 11.45 -4.13
C SER A 9 6.77 10.73 -5.37
N LYS A 10 6.33 11.47 -6.41
CA LYS A 10 5.79 10.89 -7.66
C LYS A 10 6.76 9.98 -8.38
N PRO A 11 7.95 10.46 -8.83
CA PRO A 11 8.84 9.63 -9.63
C PRO A 11 9.31 8.43 -8.82
N VAL A 12 9.53 8.59 -7.51
CA VAL A 12 9.90 7.49 -6.61
C VAL A 12 8.82 6.40 -6.59
N LEU A 13 7.56 6.80 -6.40
CA LEU A 13 6.44 5.87 -6.41
C LEU A 13 6.28 5.16 -7.76
N PHE A 14 6.34 5.89 -8.89
CA PHE A 14 6.23 5.28 -10.22
C PHE A 14 7.39 4.34 -10.52
N VAL A 15 8.61 4.66 -10.09
CA VAL A 15 9.77 3.77 -10.21
C VAL A 15 9.50 2.48 -9.43
N PHE A 16 9.02 2.56 -8.19
CA PHE A 16 8.70 1.37 -7.41
C PHE A 16 7.56 0.56 -8.03
N LEU A 17 6.50 1.19 -8.55
CA LEU A 17 5.42 0.49 -9.25
C LEU A 17 5.92 -0.20 -10.53
N ALA A 18 6.80 0.44 -11.29
CA ALA A 18 7.41 -0.15 -12.49
C ALA A 18 8.32 -1.34 -12.12
N ILE A 19 9.13 -1.20 -11.08
CA ILE A 19 9.95 -2.30 -10.54
C ILE A 19 9.04 -3.45 -10.11
N MET A 20 7.96 -3.17 -9.37
CA MET A 20 7.00 -4.18 -8.93
C MET A 20 6.41 -4.95 -10.11
N ALA A 21 5.90 -4.24 -11.11
CA ALA A 21 5.32 -4.85 -12.31
C ALA A 21 6.36 -5.70 -13.06
N ALA A 22 7.58 -5.18 -13.24
CA ALA A 22 8.67 -5.92 -13.86
C ALA A 22 9.02 -7.18 -13.07
N MET A 23 9.10 -7.11 -11.74
CA MET A 23 9.41 -8.25 -10.89
C MET A 23 8.32 -9.31 -10.92
N ILE A 24 7.04 -8.91 -10.93
CA ILE A 24 5.91 -9.85 -11.10
C ILE A 24 6.01 -10.54 -12.45
N ILE A 25 6.24 -9.80 -13.54
CA ILE A 25 6.37 -10.34 -14.89
C ILE A 25 7.56 -11.32 -14.96
N LEU A 26 8.72 -10.92 -14.45
CA LEU A 26 9.91 -11.79 -14.40
C LEU A 26 9.65 -13.06 -13.58
N SER A 27 8.93 -12.95 -12.46
CA SER A 27 8.58 -14.11 -11.64
C SER A 27 7.68 -15.11 -12.35
N ILE A 28 6.82 -14.63 -13.25
CA ILE A 28 5.97 -15.48 -14.08
C ILE A 28 6.79 -16.10 -15.23
N LEU A 29 7.62 -15.30 -15.91
CA LEU A 29 8.41 -15.74 -17.06
C LEU A 29 9.54 -16.72 -16.72
N PHE A 30 10.16 -16.56 -15.54
CA PHE A 30 11.30 -17.36 -15.11
C PHE A 30 10.95 -18.32 -13.96
N ARG A 31 9.69 -18.75 -13.89
CA ARG A 31 9.17 -19.65 -12.85
C ARG A 31 10.09 -20.84 -12.60
N ASP A 32 10.44 -21.60 -13.63
CA ASP A 32 11.24 -22.83 -13.50
C ASP A 32 12.63 -22.58 -12.90
N LYS A 33 13.28 -21.47 -13.29
CA LYS A 33 14.61 -21.10 -12.77
C LYS A 33 14.55 -20.60 -11.33
N ILE A 34 13.47 -19.90 -11.00
CA ILE A 34 13.19 -19.43 -9.64
C ILE A 34 12.93 -20.65 -8.74
N ASP A 35 12.12 -21.60 -9.21
CA ASP A 35 11.84 -22.84 -8.49
C ASP A 35 13.13 -23.66 -8.27
N GLU A 36 13.98 -23.80 -9.29
CA GLU A 36 15.30 -24.45 -9.15
C GLU A 36 16.19 -23.78 -8.11
N PHE A 37 16.24 -22.43 -8.10
CA PHE A 37 17.02 -21.67 -7.12
C PHE A 37 16.45 -21.79 -5.70
N LEU A 38 15.13 -21.76 -5.57
CA LEU A 38 14.38 -21.79 -4.32
C LEU A 38 14.18 -23.19 -3.75
N ASN A 39 14.47 -24.25 -4.51
CA ASN A 39 14.40 -25.65 -4.07
C ASN A 39 15.51 -26.00 -3.07
N ARG A 40 15.61 -25.19 -2.03
CA ARG A 40 16.57 -25.21 -0.95
C ARG A 40 15.79 -25.03 0.34
N PRO A 41 15.54 -26.12 1.11
CA PRO A 41 14.65 -26.08 2.28
C PRO A 41 15.00 -25.01 3.32
N PHE A 42 16.28 -24.64 3.43
CA PHE A 42 16.74 -23.63 4.38
C PHE A 42 16.27 -22.20 4.03
N LEU A 43 15.87 -21.91 2.78
CA LEU A 43 15.42 -20.57 2.38
C LEU A 43 14.00 -20.25 2.85
N TYR A 44 13.13 -21.26 2.98
CA TYR A 44 11.73 -21.10 3.35
C TYR A 44 11.50 -20.20 4.59
N PRO A 45 12.12 -20.45 5.77
CA PRO A 45 11.88 -19.63 6.96
C PRO A 45 12.29 -18.17 6.76
N HIS A 46 13.33 -17.90 5.96
CA HIS A 46 13.80 -16.55 5.68
C HIS A 46 12.80 -15.79 4.79
N VAL A 47 12.28 -16.45 3.75
CA VAL A 47 11.26 -15.86 2.89
C VAL A 47 9.96 -15.63 3.66
N LEU A 48 9.53 -16.60 4.47
CA LEU A 48 8.35 -16.48 5.30
C LEU A 48 8.48 -15.31 6.30
N PHE A 49 9.62 -15.19 6.96
CA PHE A 49 9.90 -14.08 7.87
C PHE A 49 9.84 -12.73 7.13
N ALA A 50 10.51 -12.62 5.98
CA ALA A 50 10.49 -11.40 5.17
C ALA A 50 9.07 -11.03 4.73
N HIS A 51 8.27 -12.01 4.33
CA HIS A 51 6.87 -11.81 3.96
C HIS A 51 6.07 -11.25 5.15
N ILE A 52 6.05 -11.97 6.28
CA ILE A 52 5.30 -11.58 7.48
C ILE A 52 5.73 -10.20 7.97
N LEU A 53 7.03 -9.92 8.04
CA LEU A 53 7.55 -8.63 8.47
C LEU A 53 7.04 -7.51 7.56
N THR A 54 7.18 -7.67 6.25
CA THR A 54 6.85 -6.62 5.29
C THR A 54 5.35 -6.35 5.20
N VAL A 55 4.51 -7.39 5.18
CA VAL A 55 3.05 -7.23 5.17
C VAL A 55 2.54 -6.61 6.47
N THR A 56 3.13 -6.99 7.62
CA THR A 56 2.74 -6.44 8.93
C THR A 56 3.08 -4.96 9.03
N LEU A 57 4.31 -4.57 8.64
CA LEU A 57 4.73 -3.17 8.67
C LEU A 57 3.93 -2.32 7.68
N PHE A 58 3.65 -2.84 6.48
CA PHE A 58 2.82 -2.15 5.49
C PHE A 58 1.40 -1.94 6.01
N PHE A 59 0.75 -3.01 6.50
CA PHE A 59 -0.61 -2.94 7.01
C PHE A 59 -0.72 -1.99 8.22
N ALA A 60 0.23 -2.08 9.16
CA ALA A 60 0.28 -1.18 10.31
C ALA A 60 0.42 0.28 9.88
N ASN A 61 1.30 0.58 8.92
CA ASN A 61 1.45 1.94 8.39
C ASN A 61 0.15 2.45 7.75
N ALA A 62 -0.54 1.61 6.98
CA ALA A 62 -1.81 1.99 6.35
C ALA A 62 -2.90 2.31 7.38
N VAL A 63 -3.05 1.48 8.42
CA VAL A 63 -4.02 1.71 9.51
C VAL A 63 -3.69 2.98 10.30
N ILE A 64 -2.42 3.16 10.70
CA ILE A 64 -1.99 4.35 11.45
C ILE A 64 -2.12 5.62 10.60
N GLY A 65 -1.84 5.56 9.29
CA GLY A 65 -2.03 6.66 8.36
C GLY A 65 -3.46 7.17 8.35
N ILE A 66 -4.45 6.26 8.26
CA ILE A 66 -5.87 6.61 8.33
C ILE A 66 -6.21 7.28 9.67
N LEU A 67 -5.71 6.75 10.80
CA LEU A 67 -5.96 7.34 12.12
C LEU A 67 -5.38 8.75 12.23
N TRP A 68 -4.19 9.00 11.68
CA TRP A 68 -3.61 10.33 11.62
C TRP A 68 -4.41 11.28 10.75
N GLU A 69 -4.89 10.84 9.59
CA GLU A 69 -5.77 11.65 8.72
C GLU A 69 -7.09 12.00 9.41
N LEU A 70 -7.72 11.03 10.09
CA LEU A 70 -8.92 11.28 10.89
C LEU A 70 -8.69 12.36 11.95
N ARG A 71 -7.60 12.24 12.72
CA ARG A 71 -7.26 13.21 13.78
C ARG A 71 -6.89 14.57 13.22
N SER A 72 -6.22 14.63 12.07
CA SER A 72 -5.83 15.90 11.45
C SER A 72 -7.05 16.66 10.94
N LEU A 73 -8.00 15.97 10.28
CA LEU A 73 -9.26 16.57 9.84
C LEU A 73 -10.12 17.03 11.01
N ALA A 74 -10.21 16.24 12.08
CA ALA A 74 -10.93 16.64 13.29
C ALA A 74 -10.34 17.89 13.97
N SER A 75 -9.07 18.21 13.72
CA SER A 75 -8.42 19.39 14.29
C SER A 75 -8.87 20.70 13.62
N ASN A 76 -9.40 20.65 12.39
CA ASN A 76 -9.72 21.82 11.57
C ASN A 76 -8.57 22.85 11.39
N ARG A 77 -7.33 22.48 11.72
CA ARG A 77 -6.15 23.34 11.61
C ARG A 77 -5.41 23.05 10.32
N LYS A 78 -5.34 24.03 9.42
CA LYS A 78 -4.66 23.96 8.11
C LYS A 78 -3.27 23.34 8.21
N GLU A 79 -2.44 23.84 9.13
CA GLU A 79 -1.06 23.37 9.28
C GLU A 79 -0.95 21.88 9.65
N ILE A 80 -1.82 21.40 10.54
CA ILE A 80 -1.82 20.00 10.98
C ILE A 80 -2.26 19.09 9.85
N ILE A 81 -3.34 19.46 9.14
CA ILE A 81 -3.82 18.72 7.97
C ILE A 81 -2.72 18.63 6.92
N LEU A 82 -2.09 19.76 6.60
CA LEU A 82 -0.99 19.83 5.65
C LEU A 82 0.18 18.93 6.03
N HIS A 83 0.63 19.04 7.28
CA HIS A 83 1.73 18.24 7.78
C HIS A 83 1.40 16.75 7.70
N THR A 84 0.22 16.33 8.17
CA THR A 84 -0.21 14.94 8.14
C THR A 84 -0.25 14.37 6.73
N TYR A 85 -0.93 15.02 5.79
CA TYR A 85 -1.07 14.50 4.43
C TYR A 85 0.27 14.45 3.68
N ASN A 86 1.16 15.42 3.94
CA ASN A 86 2.51 15.40 3.39
C ASN A 86 3.36 14.26 3.97
N THR A 87 3.23 13.99 5.27
CA THR A 87 3.93 12.89 5.94
C THR A 87 3.42 11.53 5.46
N VAL A 88 2.10 11.35 5.33
CA VAL A 88 1.51 10.11 4.78
C VAL A 88 1.98 9.87 3.34
N ALA A 89 1.89 10.89 2.47
CA ALA A 89 2.39 10.79 1.10
C ALA A 89 3.89 10.44 1.01
N TRP A 90 4.69 10.96 1.94
CA TRP A 90 6.11 10.64 2.03
C TRP A 90 6.33 9.18 2.44
N LEU A 91 5.61 8.70 3.46
CA LEU A 91 5.68 7.33 3.94
C LEU A 91 5.22 6.35 2.87
N ASP A 92 4.15 6.65 2.14
CA ASP A 92 3.65 5.77 1.09
C ASP A 92 4.67 5.57 -0.03
N ALA A 93 5.33 6.64 -0.46
CA ALA A 93 6.31 6.59 -1.53
C ALA A 93 7.64 5.94 -1.11
N ARG A 94 8.09 6.12 0.15
CA ARG A 94 9.45 5.73 0.58
C ARG A 94 9.50 4.56 1.55
N PHE A 95 8.40 4.29 2.24
CA PHE A 95 8.30 3.20 3.22
C PHE A 95 7.34 2.12 2.72
N SER A 96 6.08 2.46 2.41
CA SER A 96 5.09 1.48 1.94
C SER A 96 5.49 0.85 0.61
N SER A 97 5.93 1.65 -0.38
CA SER A 97 6.23 1.14 -1.71
C SER A 97 7.31 0.03 -1.72
N PRO A 98 8.47 0.18 -1.06
CA PRO A 98 9.42 -0.93 -0.89
C PRO A 98 8.83 -2.14 -0.16
N LEU A 99 8.04 -1.93 0.89
CA LEU A 99 7.44 -3.03 1.65
C LEU A 99 6.45 -3.83 0.80
N ILE A 100 5.61 -3.15 0.01
CA ILE A 100 4.67 -3.79 -0.93
C ILE A 100 5.43 -4.67 -1.91
N ILE A 101 6.53 -4.17 -2.49
CA ILE A 101 7.36 -4.95 -3.44
C ILE A 101 7.88 -6.22 -2.76
N LEU A 102 8.52 -6.07 -1.59
CA LEU A 102 9.07 -7.20 -0.85
C LEU A 102 7.99 -8.20 -0.44
N SER A 103 6.82 -7.72 -0.02
CA SER A 103 5.65 -8.54 0.32
C SER A 103 5.14 -9.35 -0.87
N VAL A 104 5.02 -8.74 -2.05
CA VAL A 104 4.58 -9.41 -3.28
C VAL A 104 5.58 -10.47 -3.71
N ILE A 105 6.87 -10.14 -3.77
CA ILE A 105 7.90 -11.09 -4.19
C ILE A 105 7.95 -12.28 -3.24
N SER A 106 8.07 -12.02 -1.94
CA SER A 106 8.11 -13.09 -0.94
C SER A 106 6.82 -13.91 -0.94
N GLY A 107 5.67 -13.28 -1.17
CA GLY A 107 4.38 -13.95 -1.35
C GLY A 107 4.40 -14.90 -2.54
N ILE A 108 4.80 -14.45 -3.73
CA ILE A 108 4.89 -15.29 -4.94
C ILE A 108 5.82 -16.48 -4.69
N ILE A 109 7.00 -16.24 -4.12
CA ILE A 109 7.96 -17.30 -3.75
C ILE A 109 7.30 -18.34 -2.82
N LEU A 110 6.59 -17.90 -1.78
CA LEU A 110 5.90 -18.80 -0.86
C LEU A 110 4.77 -19.58 -1.55
N THR A 111 4.03 -18.97 -2.48
CA THR A 111 3.00 -19.68 -3.24
C THR A 111 3.58 -20.76 -4.16
N GLN A 112 4.76 -20.52 -4.73
CA GLN A 112 5.47 -21.52 -5.54
C GLN A 112 5.92 -22.71 -4.67
N ILE A 113 6.44 -22.43 -3.48
CA ILE A 113 6.86 -23.47 -2.52
C ILE A 113 5.66 -24.26 -1.99
N TYR A 114 4.56 -23.59 -1.67
CA TYR A 114 3.33 -24.23 -1.16
C TYR A 114 2.66 -25.11 -2.22
N GLY A 115 2.74 -24.70 -3.48
CA GLY A 115 2.04 -25.35 -4.59
C GLY A 115 0.56 -24.99 -4.64
N ASP A 116 -0.07 -25.34 -5.75
CA ASP A 116 -1.53 -25.31 -5.93
C ASP A 116 -2.28 -24.01 -5.53
N PHE A 117 -1.66 -22.87 -5.86
CA PHE A 117 -2.17 -21.53 -5.54
C PHE A 117 -3.63 -21.31 -5.94
N LEU A 118 -4.03 -21.74 -7.15
CA LEU A 118 -5.36 -21.47 -7.70
C LEU A 118 -6.48 -22.24 -7.00
N HIS A 119 -6.19 -23.44 -6.50
CA HIS A 119 -7.17 -24.25 -5.78
C HIS A 119 -7.20 -23.93 -4.28
N THR A 120 -6.16 -23.30 -3.74
CA THR A 120 -6.10 -22.87 -2.34
C THR A 120 -6.94 -21.59 -2.14
N GLY A 121 -8.20 -21.74 -1.73
CA GLY A 121 -9.20 -20.66 -1.76
C GLY A 121 -8.84 -19.44 -0.91
N TRP A 122 -8.37 -19.61 0.33
CA TRP A 122 -7.94 -18.50 1.18
C TRP A 122 -6.74 -17.72 0.62
N LEU A 123 -5.84 -18.42 -0.08
CA LEU A 123 -4.63 -17.86 -0.66
C LEU A 123 -4.95 -17.06 -1.92
N PHE A 124 -5.75 -17.64 -2.82
CA PHE A 124 -6.24 -16.95 -4.01
C PHE A 124 -7.09 -15.72 -3.66
N LEU A 125 -8.03 -15.86 -2.73
CA LEU A 125 -8.88 -14.75 -2.29
C LEU A 125 -8.06 -13.65 -1.60
N GLY A 126 -7.11 -14.04 -0.74
CA GLY A 126 -6.20 -13.10 -0.10
C GLY A 126 -5.37 -12.30 -1.11
N PHE A 127 -4.80 -12.96 -2.11
CA PHE A 127 -4.08 -12.29 -3.20
C PHE A 127 -4.99 -11.34 -4.00
N SER A 128 -6.20 -11.79 -4.33
CA SER A 128 -7.19 -11.00 -5.09
C SER A 128 -7.60 -9.73 -4.34
N LEU A 129 -7.87 -9.83 -3.03
CA LEU A 129 -8.19 -8.69 -2.17
C LEU A 129 -7.01 -7.72 -2.02
N PHE A 130 -5.79 -8.24 -1.96
CA PHE A 130 -4.59 -7.41 -1.96
C PHE A 130 -4.42 -6.63 -3.27
N VAL A 131 -4.63 -7.27 -4.41
CA VAL A 131 -4.61 -6.60 -5.73
C VAL A 131 -5.71 -5.53 -5.80
N LEU A 132 -6.93 -5.86 -5.35
CA LEU A 132 -8.04 -4.90 -5.27
C LEU A 132 -7.67 -3.66 -4.44
N SER A 133 -7.11 -3.87 -3.24
CA SER A 133 -6.59 -2.79 -2.39
C SER A 133 -5.56 -1.94 -3.13
N GLY A 134 -4.59 -2.57 -3.80
CA GLY A 134 -3.54 -1.88 -4.55
C GLY A 134 -4.11 -1.04 -5.70
N VAL A 135 -5.09 -1.56 -6.44
CA VAL A 135 -5.77 -0.84 -7.53
C VAL A 135 -6.52 0.36 -7.00
N ILE A 136 -7.29 0.21 -5.91
CA ILE A 136 -7.99 1.33 -5.27
C ILE A 136 -6.97 2.41 -4.90
N TRP A 137 -5.89 2.04 -4.21
CA TRP A 137 -4.85 2.98 -3.80
C TRP A 137 -4.20 3.72 -4.98
N ILE A 138 -3.75 3.01 -6.02
CA ILE A 138 -3.10 3.62 -7.19
C ILE A 138 -4.04 4.60 -7.91
N ILE A 139 -5.30 4.20 -8.14
CA ILE A 139 -6.27 5.00 -8.89
C ILE A 139 -6.75 6.21 -8.08
N SER A 140 -6.87 6.09 -6.76
CA SER A 140 -7.43 7.17 -5.94
C SER A 140 -6.39 8.08 -5.33
N ASP A 141 -5.33 7.51 -4.77
CA ASP A 141 -4.45 8.24 -3.87
C ASP A 141 -3.47 9.11 -4.66
N ILE A 142 -2.93 8.58 -5.76
CA ILE A 142 -2.00 9.31 -6.62
C ILE A 142 -2.65 10.59 -7.20
N PRO A 143 -3.84 10.53 -7.85
CA PRO A 143 -4.47 11.76 -8.36
C PRO A 143 -4.97 12.67 -7.23
N GLY A 144 -5.49 12.08 -6.15
CA GLY A 144 -5.98 12.82 -4.98
C GLY A 144 -4.90 13.68 -4.35
N GLN A 145 -3.70 13.13 -4.13
CA GLN A 145 -2.56 13.85 -3.59
C GLN A 145 -2.15 15.05 -4.45
N TYR A 146 -2.25 14.95 -5.78
CA TYR A 146 -1.91 16.07 -6.68
C TYR A 146 -2.97 17.15 -6.70
N LYS A 147 -4.25 16.76 -6.70
CA LYS A 147 -5.34 17.73 -6.61
C LYS A 147 -5.24 18.53 -5.32
N ILE A 148 -4.99 17.84 -4.19
CA ILE A 148 -4.78 18.48 -2.88
C ILE A 148 -3.57 19.41 -2.92
N LYS A 149 -2.39 18.96 -3.37
CA LYS A 149 -1.18 19.81 -3.46
C LYS A 149 -1.39 21.05 -4.34
N LYS A 150 -2.12 20.93 -5.45
CA LYS A 150 -2.42 22.07 -6.34
C LYS A 150 -3.32 23.08 -5.64
N LEU A 151 -4.46 22.62 -5.10
CA LEU A 151 -5.42 23.50 -4.42
C LEU A 151 -4.79 24.19 -3.21
N LEU A 152 -3.90 23.51 -2.49
CA LEU A 152 -3.16 24.08 -1.37
C LEU A 152 -2.18 25.17 -1.76
N ALA A 153 -1.61 25.12 -2.97
CA ALA A 153 -0.74 26.18 -3.47
C ALA A 153 -1.53 27.47 -3.81
N GLU A 154 -2.85 27.34 -3.94
CA GLU A 154 -3.77 28.44 -4.24
C GLU A 154 -4.44 29.01 -2.97
N VAL A 155 -4.18 28.43 -1.79
CA VAL A 155 -4.73 28.90 -0.50
C VAL A 155 -3.94 30.12 -0.01
N ASP A 156 -4.67 31.16 0.43
CA ASP A 156 -4.11 32.35 1.06
C ASP A 156 -3.22 31.96 2.26
N PRO A 157 -1.94 32.37 2.29
CA PRO A 157 -1.05 32.14 3.42
C PRO A 157 -1.65 32.62 4.75
N GLU A 158 -2.37 33.73 4.74
CA GLU A 158 -2.93 34.39 5.94
C GLU A 158 -4.24 33.75 6.42
N SER A 159 -4.85 32.86 5.64
CA SER A 159 -6.06 32.14 6.08
C SER A 159 -5.70 30.88 6.87
N ASP A 160 -6.13 30.83 8.13
CA ASP A 160 -5.97 29.65 9.01
C ASP A 160 -6.94 28.51 8.69
N ILE A 161 -7.97 28.79 7.89
CA ILE A 161 -9.06 27.86 7.58
C ILE A 161 -8.95 27.46 6.10
N LEU A 162 -9.06 26.15 5.83
CA LEU A 162 -9.13 25.63 4.46
C LEU A 162 -10.51 25.92 3.88
N SER A 163 -10.59 26.15 2.56
CA SER A 163 -11.87 26.27 1.87
C SER A 163 -12.74 25.03 2.06
N GLU A 164 -14.06 25.21 2.08
CA GLU A 164 -15.01 24.10 2.23
C GLU A 164 -14.85 23.04 1.13
N GLU A 165 -14.56 23.48 -0.11
CA GLU A 165 -14.30 22.58 -1.24
C GLU A 165 -13.09 21.67 -0.97
N LEU A 166 -11.99 22.23 -0.47
CA LEU A 166 -10.81 21.45 -0.15
C LEU A 166 -11.06 20.49 1.02
N MET A 167 -11.83 20.92 2.01
CA MET A 167 -12.20 20.08 3.14
C MET A 167 -13.06 18.88 2.69
N ASP A 168 -14.02 19.08 1.79
CA ASP A 168 -14.82 17.96 1.24
C ASP A 168 -13.95 16.99 0.44
N LEU A 169 -13.01 17.50 -0.37
CA LEU A 169 -12.06 16.66 -1.10
C LEU A 169 -11.20 15.80 -0.17
N LEU A 170 -10.72 16.36 0.95
CA LEU A 170 -9.94 15.62 1.95
C LEU A 170 -10.79 14.54 2.64
N LYS A 171 -12.03 14.85 3.03
CA LYS A 171 -12.98 13.87 3.59
C LYS A 171 -13.33 12.76 2.60
N LYS A 172 -13.48 13.10 1.32
CA LYS A 172 -13.67 12.12 0.25
C LYS A 172 -12.44 11.22 0.11
N ARG A 173 -11.24 11.79 0.10
CA ARG A 173 -10.00 11.01 0.04
C ARG A 173 -9.92 10.03 1.21
N LEU A 174 -10.19 10.47 2.44
CA LEU A 174 -10.19 9.60 3.62
C LEU A 174 -11.14 8.40 3.47
N ARG A 175 -12.36 8.62 2.94
CA ARG A 175 -13.31 7.53 2.66
C ARG A 175 -12.74 6.50 1.67
N VAL A 176 -12.01 6.97 0.66
CA VAL A 176 -11.37 6.08 -0.31
C VAL A 176 -10.16 5.37 0.30
N SER A 177 -9.35 6.04 1.11
CA SER A 177 -8.26 5.40 1.88
C SER A 177 -8.80 4.26 2.74
N LEU A 178 -9.94 4.48 3.41
CA LEU A 178 -10.62 3.45 4.20
C LEU A 178 -11.07 2.27 3.32
N ALA A 179 -11.65 2.55 2.15
CA ALA A 179 -12.03 1.50 1.19
C ALA A 179 -10.81 0.69 0.67
N GLY A 180 -9.63 1.30 0.61
CA GLY A 180 -8.38 0.60 0.30
C GLY A 180 -7.88 -0.30 1.45
N VAL A 181 -8.01 0.14 2.70
CA VAL A 181 -7.49 -0.62 3.86
C VAL A 181 -8.42 -1.75 4.31
N VAL A 182 -9.74 -1.62 4.13
CA VAL A 182 -10.70 -2.66 4.52
C VAL A 182 -10.37 -4.03 3.91
N PRO A 183 -10.10 -4.18 2.59
CA PRO A 183 -9.63 -5.45 2.02
C PRO A 183 -8.41 -6.03 2.73
N LEU A 184 -7.44 -5.20 3.15
CA LEU A 184 -6.23 -5.68 3.84
C LEU A 184 -6.55 -6.30 5.21
N ILE A 185 -7.59 -5.84 5.90
CA ILE A 185 -8.08 -6.48 7.14
C ILE A 185 -8.53 -7.90 6.84
N PHE A 186 -9.31 -8.10 5.77
CA PHE A 186 -9.74 -9.43 5.35
C PHE A 186 -8.57 -10.31 4.89
N VAL A 187 -7.58 -9.75 4.18
CA VAL A 187 -6.35 -10.46 3.85
C VAL A 187 -5.64 -10.95 5.11
N PHE A 188 -5.49 -10.09 6.12
CA PHE A 188 -4.87 -10.48 7.39
C PHE A 188 -5.63 -11.63 8.06
N ILE A 189 -6.95 -11.57 8.12
CA ILE A 189 -7.81 -12.64 8.63
C ILE A 189 -7.57 -13.94 7.86
N LEU A 190 -7.61 -13.92 6.52
CA LEU A 190 -7.40 -15.11 5.69
C LEU A 190 -6.00 -15.72 5.89
N MET A 191 -4.96 -14.89 6.00
CA MET A 191 -3.58 -15.35 6.19
C MET A 191 -3.33 -15.97 7.56
N VAL A 192 -4.11 -15.58 8.58
CA VAL A 192 -4.02 -16.12 9.95
C VAL A 192 -4.87 -17.38 10.10
N TYR A 193 -6.15 -17.31 9.74
CA TYR A 193 -7.09 -18.41 9.97
C TYR A 193 -7.00 -19.52 8.93
N LYS A 194 -6.55 -19.20 7.71
CA LYS A 194 -6.36 -20.15 6.60
C LYS A 194 -7.51 -21.16 6.46
N PRO A 195 -8.77 -20.68 6.35
CA PRO A 195 -9.92 -21.56 6.25
C PRO A 195 -9.77 -22.51 5.05
N ASP A 196 -10.08 -23.78 5.26
CA ASP A 196 -9.96 -24.81 4.23
C ASP A 196 -11.18 -24.76 3.30
N PHE A 197 -10.97 -24.22 2.10
CA PHE A 197 -11.94 -24.24 1.01
C PHE A 197 -11.24 -24.10 -0.34
N THR A 198 -11.85 -24.66 -1.38
CA THR A 198 -11.43 -24.50 -2.78
C THR A 198 -12.40 -23.58 -3.51
N LEU A 199 -11.90 -22.83 -4.51
CA LEU A 199 -12.73 -21.92 -5.31
C LEU A 199 -13.05 -22.44 -6.71
N PHE A 200 -12.28 -23.43 -7.19
CA PHE A 200 -12.41 -24.07 -8.48
C PHE A 200 -12.04 -25.54 -8.36
#